data_AF-B9G1P4-F1
#
_entry.id   AF-B9G1P4-F1
#
_cell.length_a   1.000
_cell.length_b   1.000
_cell.length_c   1.000
_cell.angle_alpha   90.00
_cell.angle_beta   90.00
_cell.angle_gamma   90.00
#
_symmetry.space_group_name_H-M   'P 1'
#
loop_
_entity.id
_entity.type
_entity.pdbx_description
1 polymer ?
#
loop_
_entity_poly.entity_id
_entity_poly.type
_entity_poly.pdbx_seq_one_letter_code
_entity_poly.pdbx_strand_id
1 'polypeptide(L)'
;MEPNTPMEKFNRVHSSIRNVIERSFGLLKMKWQILYKMPCYPMYKQKMIVEAAMVLHNYIREHGGEDPDFARFDRDPNFIPTIPERYNKYAVPRTASDESTPERSTGTMDLFRDELATALSISWR
;
A
#
# COMPACT_ATOMS: atom_id res chain seq x y z
N MET A 1 7.12 -17.00 -14.08
CA MET A 1 8.29 -17.76 -13.61
C MET A 1 8.10 -18.02 -12.13
N GLU A 2 8.30 -19.27 -11.70
CA GLU A 2 8.33 -19.58 -10.26
C GLU A 2 9.65 -19.07 -9.65
N PRO A 3 9.64 -18.49 -8.45
CA PRO A 3 10.85 -18.02 -7.76
C PRO A 3 11.70 -19.21 -7.30
N ASN A 4 12.96 -19.23 -7.71
CA ASN A 4 13.88 -20.34 -7.47
C ASN A 4 14.87 -20.03 -6.35
N THR A 5 15.16 -18.75 -6.09
CA THR A 5 16.06 -18.33 -5.01
C THR A 5 15.30 -17.84 -3.77
N PRO A 6 15.90 -17.91 -2.57
CA PRO A 6 15.31 -17.32 -1.36
C PRO A 6 14.92 -15.84 -1.55
N MET A 7 15.77 -15.08 -2.25
CA MET A 7 15.52 -13.67 -2.54
C MET A 7 14.31 -13.48 -3.46
N GLU A 8 14.17 -14.28 -4.52
CA GLU A 8 13.01 -14.20 -5.41
C GLU A 8 11.71 -14.56 -4.70
N LYS A 9 11.75 -15.56 -3.79
CA LYS A 9 10.60 -15.96 -2.98
C LYS A 9 10.19 -14.83 -2.01
N PHE A 10 11.17 -14.24 -1.33
CA PHE A 10 10.97 -13.06 -0.49
C PHE A 10 10.35 -11.91 -1.30
N ASN A 11 10.95 -11.55 -2.44
CA ASN A 11 10.47 -10.47 -3.29
C ASN A 11 9.03 -10.72 -3.76
N ARG A 12 8.68 -11.96 -4.15
CA ARG A 12 7.31 -12.31 -4.56
C ARG A 12 6.31 -12.05 -3.44
N VAL A 13 6.60 -12.50 -2.22
CA VAL A 13 5.71 -12.30 -1.05
C VAL A 13 5.67 -10.83 -0.67
N HIS A 14 6.82 -10.17 -0.58
CA HIS A 14 6.94 -8.77 -0.21
C HIS A 14 6.18 -7.87 -1.19
N SER A 15 6.39 -8.03 -2.49
CA SER A 15 5.66 -7.29 -3.52
C SER A 15 4.17 -7.58 -3.50
N SER A 16 3.74 -8.82 -3.20
CA SER A 16 2.32 -9.16 -3.06
C SER A 16 1.66 -8.42 -1.90
N ILE A 17 2.28 -8.43 -0.71
CA ILE A 17 1.79 -7.71 0.47
C ILE A 17 1.78 -6.20 0.22
N ARG A 18 2.88 -5.68 -0.34
CA ARG A 18 3.00 -4.26 -0.68
C ARG A 18 1.90 -3.83 -1.64
N ASN A 19 1.61 -4.61 -2.68
CA ASN A 19 0.52 -4.34 -3.61
C ASN A 19 -0.84 -4.27 -2.91
N VAL A 20 -1.14 -5.17 -1.96
CA VAL A 20 -2.38 -5.12 -1.18
C VAL A 20 -2.46 -3.85 -0.32
N ILE A 21 -1.37 -3.46 0.33
CA ILE A 21 -1.28 -2.23 1.13
C ILE A 21 -1.49 -1.00 0.24
N GLU A 22 -0.76 -0.89 -0.86
CA GLU A 22 -0.83 0.24 -1.78
C GLU A 22 -2.23 0.39 -2.39
N ARG A 23 -2.84 -0.71 -2.84
CA ARG A 23 -4.22 -0.69 -3.37
C ARG A 23 -5.23 -0.29 -2.30
N SER A 24 -5.09 -0.77 -1.07
CA SER A 24 -5.97 -0.40 0.06
C SER A 24 -5.91 1.11 0.33
N PHE A 25 -4.70 1.68 0.43
CA PHE A 25 -4.52 3.13 0.58
C PHE A 25 -4.97 3.92 -0.64
N GLY A 26 -4.85 3.36 -1.85
CA GLY A 26 -5.41 3.94 -3.07
C GLY A 26 -6.93 4.06 -2.99
N LEU A 27 -7.62 3.02 -2.52
CA LEU A 27 -9.07 3.00 -2.36
C LEU A 27 -9.54 4.00 -1.29
N LEU A 28 -8.83 4.07 -0.15
CA LEU A 28 -9.05 5.08 0.88
C LEU A 28 -9.00 6.49 0.28
N LYS A 29 -7.93 6.83 -0.44
CA LYS A 29 -7.76 8.17 -1.01
C LYS A 29 -8.81 8.46 -2.10
N MET A 30 -9.15 7.47 -2.93
CA MET A 30 -10.20 7.58 -3.95
C MET A 30 -11.56 7.94 -3.33
N LYS A 31 -11.95 7.25 -2.25
CA LYS A 31 -13.22 7.45 -1.55
C LYS A 31 -13.22 8.75 -0.74
N TRP A 32 -12.12 9.06 -0.05
CA TRP A 32 -11.95 10.25 0.79
C TRP A 32 -11.04 11.30 0.14
N GLN A 33 -11.57 12.00 -0.86
CA GLN A 33 -10.79 12.92 -1.71
C GLN A 33 -10.10 14.08 -0.98
N ILE A 34 -10.53 14.41 0.24
CA ILE A 34 -9.85 15.38 1.11
C ILE A 34 -8.40 14.98 1.41
N LEU A 35 -8.09 13.68 1.37
CA LEU A 35 -6.74 13.15 1.59
C LEU A 35 -5.80 13.41 0.40
N TYR A 36 -6.32 13.66 -0.81
CA TYR A 36 -5.50 14.03 -1.97
C TYR A 36 -5.04 15.49 -1.90
N LYS A 37 -5.93 16.37 -1.45
CA LYS A 37 -5.66 17.80 -1.34
C LYS A 37 -6.09 18.27 0.04
N MET A 38 -5.26 17.97 1.02
CA MET A 38 -5.43 18.46 2.39
C MET A 38 -5.42 20.00 2.34
N PRO A 39 -6.50 20.70 2.75
CA PRO A 39 -6.46 22.15 2.86
C PRO A 39 -5.40 22.59 3.87
N CYS A 40 -5.02 23.87 3.86
CA CYS A 40 -4.03 24.45 4.77
C CYS A 40 -4.56 24.54 6.22
N TYR A 41 -4.82 23.40 6.82
CA TYR A 41 -5.15 23.25 8.21
C TYR A 41 -3.87 23.10 9.04
N PRO A 42 -3.87 23.53 10.31
CA PRO A 42 -2.80 23.20 11.24
C PRO A 42 -2.57 21.68 11.31
N MET A 43 -1.33 21.25 11.56
CA MET A 43 -0.94 19.83 11.59
C MET A 43 -1.86 18.96 12.46
N TYR A 44 -2.29 19.44 13.63
CA TYR A 44 -3.19 18.67 14.50
C TYR A 44 -4.52 18.33 13.81
N LYS A 45 -5.08 19.27 13.04
CA LYS A 45 -6.34 19.10 12.34
C LYS A 45 -6.17 18.22 11.10
N GLN A 46 -5.03 18.29 10.41
CA GLN A 46 -4.71 17.34 9.34
C GLN A 46 -4.67 15.89 9.87
N LYS A 47 -4.04 15.66 11.03
CA LYS A 47 -4.02 14.35 11.69
C LYS A 47 -5.43 13.85 12.01
N MET A 48 -6.28 14.70 12.60
CA MET A 48 -7.67 14.35 12.90
C MET A 48 -8.46 13.99 11.63
N ILE A 49 -8.23 14.68 10.51
CA ILE A 49 -8.89 14.36 9.23
C ILE A 49 -8.46 12.99 8.73
N VAL A 50 -7.15 12.69 8.77
CA VAL A 50 -6.63 11.37 8.38
C VAL A 50 -7.23 10.26 9.26
N GLU A 51 -7.23 10.47 10.57
CA GLU A 51 -7.79 9.51 11.53
C GLU A 51 -9.28 9.27 11.30
N ALA A 52 -10.08 10.34 11.17
CA ALA A 52 -11.51 10.23 10.90
C ALA A 52 -11.79 9.48 9.59
N ALA A 53 -11.04 9.78 8.52
CA ALA A 53 -11.18 9.09 7.25
C ALA A 53 -10.83 7.59 7.36
N MET A 54 -9.77 7.24 8.11
CA MET A 54 -9.39 5.85 8.37
C MET A 54 -10.46 5.11 9.18
N VAL A 55 -10.98 5.72 10.25
CA VAL A 55 -12.02 5.12 11.09
C VAL A 55 -13.29 4.88 10.29
N LEU A 56 -13.77 5.86 9.53
CA LEU A 56 -14.94 5.70 8.67
C LEU A 56 -14.71 4.65 7.59
N HIS A 57 -13.53 4.61 6.98
CA HIS A 57 -13.18 3.59 5.99
C HIS A 57 -13.26 2.18 6.58
N ASN A 58 -12.66 1.97 7.75
CA ASN A 58 -12.65 0.67 8.43
C ASN A 58 -14.05 0.28 8.88
N TYR A 59 -14.83 1.22 9.42
CA TYR A 59 -16.21 0.98 9.81
C TYR A 59 -17.08 0.54 8.62
N ILE A 60 -16.96 1.20 7.47
CA ILE A 60 -17.68 0.80 6.25
C ILE A 60 -17.17 -0.55 5.74
N ARG A 61 -15.86 -0.82 5.83
CA ARG A 61 -15.30 -2.13 5.43
C ARG A 61 -15.86 -3.28 6.27
N GLU A 62 -16.04 -3.05 7.57
CA GLU A 62 -16.49 -4.07 8.51
C GLU A 62 -18.01 -4.23 8.55
N HIS A 63 -18.76 -3.13 8.43
CA HIS A 63 -20.21 -3.11 8.66
C HIS A 63 -21.04 -2.63 7.47
N GLY A 64 -20.42 -2.08 6.42
CA GLY A 64 -21.09 -1.39 5.32
C GLY A 64 -21.82 -2.30 4.32
N GLY A 65 -21.83 -3.62 4.54
CA GLY A 65 -22.45 -4.57 3.63
C GLY A 65 -21.81 -4.53 2.23
N GLU A 66 -22.63 -4.31 1.19
CA GLU A 66 -22.20 -4.26 -0.21
C GLU A 66 -21.75 -2.86 -0.65
N ASP A 67 -20.74 -2.28 -0.01
CA ASP A 67 -20.10 -1.07 -0.57
C ASP A 67 -19.50 -1.41 -1.95
N PRO A 68 -19.91 -0.73 -3.04
CA PRO A 68 -19.57 -1.12 -4.40
C PRO A 68 -18.08 -1.00 -4.71
N ASP A 69 -17.38 -0.06 -4.05
CA ASP A 69 -15.93 0.10 -4.26
C ASP A 69 -15.16 -1.04 -3.58
N PHE A 70 -15.56 -1.43 -2.37
CA PHE A 70 -14.99 -2.60 -1.69
C PHE A 70 -15.32 -3.89 -2.44
N ALA A 71 -16.56 -4.06 -2.91
CA ALA A 71 -16.95 -5.22 -3.70
C ALA A 71 -16.19 -5.32 -5.03
N ARG A 72 -15.81 -4.18 -5.63
CA ARG A 72 -14.96 -4.16 -6.84
C ARG A 72 -13.51 -4.48 -6.48
N PHE A 73 -12.99 -3.92 -5.39
CA PHE A 73 -11.65 -4.18 -4.89
C PHE A 73 -11.40 -5.68 -4.60
N ASP A 74 -12.38 -6.35 -4.00
CA ASP A 74 -12.28 -7.78 -3.65
C ASP A 74 -12.43 -8.71 -4.86
N ARG A 75 -13.31 -8.36 -5.81
CA ARG A 75 -13.55 -9.18 -7.02
C ARG A 75 -12.44 -9.10 -8.06
N ASP A 76 -11.78 -7.95 -8.18
CA ASP A 76 -10.74 -7.72 -9.19
C ASP A 76 -9.37 -7.49 -8.51
N PRO A 77 -8.49 -8.51 -8.51
CA PRO A 77 -7.13 -8.39 -7.99
C PRO A 77 -6.28 -7.32 -8.68
N ASN A 78 -6.65 -6.95 -9.92
CA ASN A 78 -5.98 -5.93 -10.71
C ASN A 78 -6.70 -4.58 -10.64
N PHE A 79 -7.68 -4.42 -9.75
CA PHE A 79 -8.37 -3.16 -9.58
C PHE A 79 -7.37 -2.09 -9.10
N ILE A 80 -7.23 -1.05 -9.92
CA ILE A 80 -6.44 0.14 -9.64
C ILE A 80 -7.42 1.25 -9.23
N PRO A 81 -7.40 1.70 -7.96
CA PRO A 81 -8.22 2.83 -7.52
C PRO A 81 -7.98 4.05 -8.40
N THR A 82 -9.06 4.59 -8.98
CA THR A 82 -8.97 5.69 -9.94
C THR A 82 -8.79 7.00 -9.19
N ILE A 83 -7.63 7.63 -9.37
CA ILE A 83 -7.40 9.00 -8.91
C ILE A 83 -8.07 9.94 -9.91
N PRO A 84 -9.01 10.82 -9.50
CA PRO A 84 -9.57 11.80 -10.44
C PRO A 84 -8.46 12.64 -11.07
N GLU A 85 -8.49 12.80 -12.40
CA GLU A 85 -7.40 13.43 -13.16
C GLU A 85 -6.97 14.80 -12.64
N ARG A 86 -7.92 15.57 -12.09
CA ARG A 86 -7.65 16.87 -11.45
C ARG A 86 -6.61 16.82 -10.31
N TYR A 87 -6.38 15.64 -9.73
CA TYR A 87 -5.38 15.41 -8.68
C TYR A 87 -4.07 14.80 -9.20
N ASN A 88 -3.94 14.49 -10.49
CA ASN A 88 -2.69 13.95 -11.06
C ASN A 88 -1.50 14.90 -10.83
N LYS A 89 -1.73 16.21 -10.75
CA LYS A 89 -0.69 17.20 -10.41
C LYS A 89 -0.12 17.08 -8.99
N TYR A 90 -0.81 16.35 -8.12
CA TYR A 90 -0.38 16.04 -6.75
C TYR A 90 0.02 14.57 -6.60
N ALA A 91 -0.02 13.79 -7.68
CA ALA A 91 0.43 12.41 -7.63
C ALA A 91 1.96 12.39 -7.43
N VAL A 92 2.41 11.59 -6.47
CA VAL A 92 3.83 11.29 -6.33
C VAL A 92 4.25 10.50 -7.57
N PRO A 93 5.30 10.91 -8.31
CA PRO A 93 5.79 10.14 -9.44
C PRO A 93 6.11 8.71 -9.02
N ARG A 94 5.76 7.71 -9.85
CA ARG A 94 6.06 6.29 -9.56
C ARG A 94 7.54 6.05 -9.26
N THR A 95 8.42 6.85 -9.86
CA THR A 95 9.87 6.78 -9.67
C THR A 95 10.37 7.29 -8.32
N ALA A 96 9.55 8.03 -7.55
CA ALA A 96 9.97 8.61 -6.28
C ALA A 96 10.04 7.57 -5.13
N SER A 97 9.43 6.40 -5.30
CA SER A 97 9.47 5.29 -4.33
C SER A 97 10.37 4.13 -4.74
N ASP A 98 10.85 4.12 -5.99
CA ASP A 98 11.54 2.99 -6.61
C ASP A 98 13.06 3.18 -6.64
N GLU A 99 13.59 4.25 -6.05
CA GLU A 99 15.03 4.38 -5.80
C GLU A 99 15.46 3.34 -4.76
N SER A 100 15.86 2.18 -5.28
CA SER A 100 16.67 1.23 -4.55
C SER A 100 18.01 1.91 -4.31
N THR A 101 18.28 2.35 -3.08
CA THR A 101 19.62 2.82 -2.73
C THR A 101 20.57 1.64 -2.92
N PRO A 102 21.63 1.77 -3.73
CA PRO A 102 22.64 0.72 -3.89
C PRO A 102 23.49 0.52 -2.62
N GLU A 103 23.35 1.43 -1.65
CA GLU A 103 23.99 1.36 -0.35
C GLU A 103 23.30 0.33 0.55
N ARG A 104 24.04 -0.73 0.89
CA ARG A 104 23.65 -1.72 1.90
C ARG A 104 23.27 -0.98 3.19
N SER A 105 22.00 -1.06 3.58
CA SER A 105 21.51 -0.33 4.73
C SER A 105 22.13 -0.91 6.00
N THR A 106 22.56 -0.05 6.92
CA THR A 106 23.35 -0.36 8.11
C THR A 106 22.91 -1.66 8.80
N GLY A 107 23.68 -2.73 8.60
CA GLY A 107 23.83 -3.94 9.41
C GLY A 107 22.60 -4.80 9.74
N THR A 108 21.41 -4.23 9.93
CA THR A 108 20.31 -4.87 10.66
C THR A 108 19.12 -5.17 9.76
N MET A 109 18.76 -4.27 8.83
CA MET A 109 17.59 -4.48 7.97
C MET A 109 17.84 -5.52 6.86
N ASP A 110 19.04 -5.52 6.28
CA ASP A 110 19.42 -6.53 5.29
C ASP A 110 19.52 -7.93 5.90
N LEU A 111 20.04 -8.05 7.13
CA LEU A 111 20.07 -9.32 7.85
C LEU A 111 18.66 -9.84 8.13
N PHE A 112 17.77 -8.98 8.64
CA PHE A 112 16.37 -9.36 8.88
C PHE A 112 15.66 -9.80 7.59
N ARG A 113 15.90 -9.09 6.48
CA ARG A 113 15.39 -9.48 5.15
C ARG A 113 15.90 -10.86 4.75
N ASP A 114 17.20 -11.10 4.88
CA ASP A 114 17.83 -12.34 4.45
C ASP A 114 17.43 -13.55 5.34
N GLU A 115 17.24 -13.32 6.64
CA GLU A 115 16.65 -14.30 7.57
C GLU A 115 15.22 -14.68 7.17
N LEU A 116 14.38 -13.68 6.90
CA LEU A 116 13.02 -13.90 6.39
C LEU A 116 13.04 -14.65 5.05
N ALA A 117 13.93 -14.27 4.13
CA ALA A 117 14.06 -14.93 2.84
C ALA A 117 14.44 -16.40 3.00
N THR A 118 15.34 -16.70 3.93
CA THR A 118 15.76 -18.07 4.26
C THR A 118 14.60 -18.88 4.86
N ALA A 119 13.91 -18.33 5.86
CA ALA A 119 12.77 -19.00 6.51
C ALA A 119 11.61 -19.25 5.53
N LEU A 120 11.29 -18.28 4.67
CA LEU A 120 10.30 -18.41 3.60
C LEU A 120 10.73 -19.49 2.59
N SER A 121 12.01 -19.56 2.23
CA SER A 121 12.49 -20.57 1.28
C SER A 121 12.41 -21.99 1.84
N ILE A 122 12.71 -22.19 3.13
CA ILE A 122 12.61 -23.51 3.80
C ILE A 122 11.15 -23.99 3.84
N SER A 123 10.19 -23.08 4.02
CA SER A 123 8.76 -23.39 4.08
C SER A 123 8.06 -23.40 2.71
N TRP A 124 8.77 -23.05 1.63
CA TRP A 124 8.26 -23.00 0.27
C TRP A 124 8.09 -24.41 -0.30
N ARG A 125 6.87 -24.94 -0.26
CA ARG A 125 6.50 -26.20 -0.90
C ARG A 125 5.98 -25.98 -2.32
#